data_AF-A0A970KP98-F1
#
_entry.id   AF-A0A970KP98-F1
#
_cell.length_a   1.000
_cell.length_b   1.000
_cell.length_c   1.000
_cell.angle_alpha   90.00
_cell.angle_beta   90.00
_cell.angle_gamma   90.00
#
_symmetry.space_group_name_H-M   'P 1'
#
loop_
_entity.id
_entity.type
_entity.pdbx_description
1 polymer ?
#
loop_
_entity_poly.entity_id
_entity_poly.type
_entity_poly.pdbx_seq_one_letter_code
_entity_poly.pdbx_strand_id
1 'polypeptide(L)'
;MTRIEVNRKTKKLMFYLQGQLYKTYPVAVGKPETPTPLGEFTIYEKNPRPHPGLGTRWMAFTYERHGIHGTFNPWTIGTEATAGCVRMHNEDVEEIFPLAPLGTPVFIYEKEEGVKIPAYLPQQAEKLIYHVRPGDTVESIARRFHITPEELIAFNKIKYPGYLHPGKMLFIPQYK
;
A
#
# COMPACT_ATOMS: atom_id res chain seq x y z
N MET A 1 -8.87 1.63 14.91
CA MET A 1 -7.57 2.13 14.40
C MET A 1 -7.82 2.96 13.15
N THR A 2 -7.10 4.08 12.97
CA THR A 2 -7.12 4.87 11.72
C THR A 2 -6.13 4.27 10.73
N ARG A 3 -6.47 4.23 9.43
CA ARG A 3 -5.60 3.72 8.36
C ARG A 3 -5.83 4.51 7.07
N ILE A 4 -4.77 4.68 6.29
CA ILE A 4 -4.80 5.27 4.95
C ILE A 4 -4.41 4.20 3.94
N GLU A 5 -5.14 4.13 2.85
CA GLU A 5 -4.80 3.30 1.70
C GLU A 5 -4.77 4.16 0.43
N VAL A 6 -3.79 3.97 -0.44
CA VAL A 6 -3.64 4.70 -1.70
C VAL A 6 -3.49 3.69 -2.82
N ASN A 7 -4.40 3.75 -3.79
CA ASN A 7 -4.30 3.00 -5.02
C ASN A 7 -3.78 3.91 -6.14
N ARG A 8 -2.55 3.67 -6.59
CA ARG A 8 -1.91 4.43 -7.67
C ARG A 8 -2.62 4.28 -9.02
N LYS A 9 -3.22 3.12 -9.28
CA LYS A 9 -3.89 2.82 -10.55
C LYS A 9 -5.18 3.61 -10.70
N THR A 10 -6.01 3.59 -9.66
CA THR A 10 -7.30 4.29 -9.65
C THR A 10 -7.19 5.74 -9.16
N LYS A 11 -6.03 6.12 -8.63
CA LYS A 11 -5.71 7.47 -8.13
C LYS A 11 -6.68 7.89 -7.04
N LYS A 12 -6.94 6.94 -6.12
CA LYS A 12 -7.83 7.09 -4.98
C LYS A 12 -7.09 6.87 -3.67
N LEU A 13 -7.43 7.67 -2.67
CA LEU A 13 -7.06 7.47 -1.28
C LEU A 13 -8.30 7.06 -0.50
N MET A 14 -8.26 5.92 0.16
CA MET A 14 -9.31 5.45 1.06
C MET A 14 -8.87 5.71 2.50
N PHE A 15 -9.69 6.45 3.23
CA PHE A 15 -9.45 6.76 4.63
C PHE A 15 -10.36 5.91 5.50
N TYR A 16 -9.77 5.22 6.48
CA TYR A 16 -10.48 4.35 7.40
C TYR A 16 -10.44 4.92 8.82
N LEU A 17 -11.60 4.99 9.47
CA LEU A 17 -11.74 5.32 10.88
C LEU A 17 -12.28 4.12 11.63
N GLN A 18 -11.61 3.75 12.72
CA GLN A 18 -12.02 2.59 13.53
C GLN A 18 -12.16 1.29 12.71
N GLY A 19 -11.36 1.15 11.65
CA GLY A 19 -11.40 0.00 10.74
C GLY A 19 -12.53 0.02 9.71
N GLN A 20 -13.42 1.01 9.73
CA GLN A 20 -14.47 1.20 8.73
C GLN A 20 -14.03 2.22 7.67
N LEU A 21 -14.39 1.99 6.41
CA LEU A 21 -14.17 2.96 5.36
C LEU A 21 -14.97 4.22 5.69
N TYR A 22 -14.27 5.31 5.96
CA TYR A 22 -14.88 6.59 6.26
C TYR A 22 -15.22 7.33 4.95
N LYS A 23 -14.24 7.49 4.07
CA LYS A 23 -14.42 8.19 2.78
C LYS A 23 -13.31 7.84 1.79
N THR A 24 -13.62 7.98 0.50
CA THR A 24 -12.68 7.83 -0.60
C THR A 24 -12.47 9.18 -1.28
N TYR A 25 -11.21 9.53 -1.54
CA TYR A 25 -10.80 10.82 -2.07
C TYR A 25 -10.05 10.63 -3.39
N PRO A 26 -10.27 11.49 -4.40
CA PRO A 26 -9.41 11.53 -5.57
C PRO A 26 -8.06 12.13 -5.20
N VAL A 27 -6.97 11.57 -5.74
CA VAL A 27 -5.60 12.04 -5.47
C VAL A 27 -4.78 12.16 -6.75
N ALA A 28 -3.71 12.96 -6.72
CA ALA A 28 -2.65 12.85 -7.71
C ALA A 28 -1.49 12.02 -7.14
N VAL A 29 -0.87 11.20 -7.98
CA VAL A 29 0.27 10.36 -7.60
C VAL A 29 1.51 10.69 -8.43
N GLY A 30 2.63 10.08 -8.07
CA GLY A 30 3.90 10.22 -8.78
C GLY A 30 3.82 9.74 -10.22
N LYS A 31 4.54 10.44 -11.11
CA LYS A 31 4.70 10.05 -12.51
C LYS A 31 5.38 8.69 -12.65
N PRO A 32 5.28 8.00 -13.79
CA PRO A 32 6.01 6.74 -14.02
C PRO A 32 7.52 6.84 -13.75
N GLU A 33 8.14 7.99 -14.06
CA GLU A 33 9.58 8.22 -13.86
C GLU A 33 9.93 8.59 -12.40
N THR A 34 8.96 9.05 -11.61
CA THR A 34 9.11 9.44 -10.20
C THR A 34 7.92 8.90 -9.39
N PRO A 35 7.77 7.57 -9.33
CA PRO A 35 6.54 6.96 -8.83
C PRO A 35 6.40 7.17 -7.34
N THR A 36 5.15 7.30 -6.88
CA THR A 36 4.85 7.16 -5.45
C THR A 36 5.27 5.75 -5.01
N PRO A 37 6.08 5.60 -3.94
CA PRO A 37 6.64 4.31 -3.58
C PRO A 37 5.53 3.35 -3.11
N LEU A 38 5.66 2.08 -3.49
CA LEU A 38 4.76 1.00 -3.07
C LEU A 38 5.17 0.44 -1.71
N GLY A 39 4.20 -0.05 -0.93
CA GLY A 39 4.46 -0.77 0.32
C GLY A 39 3.68 -0.23 1.51
N GLU A 40 4.18 -0.58 2.70
CA GLU A 40 3.61 -0.21 3.99
C GLU A 40 4.46 0.86 4.64
N PHE A 41 3.82 1.95 5.04
CA PHE A 41 4.46 3.12 5.64
C PHE A 41 3.66 3.58 6.86
N THR A 42 4.14 4.64 7.49
CA THR A 42 3.48 5.25 8.64
C THR A 42 3.66 6.75 8.59
N ILE A 43 2.63 7.50 8.96
CA ILE A 43 2.75 8.95 9.15
C ILE A 43 3.68 9.20 10.33
N TYR A 44 4.89 9.70 10.05
CA TYR A 44 5.91 9.93 11.08
C TYR A 44 6.12 11.42 11.38
N GLU A 45 5.69 12.32 10.49
CA GLU A 45 5.76 13.76 10.68
C GLU A 45 4.53 14.46 10.10
N LYS A 46 4.10 15.55 10.72
CA LYS A 46 2.98 16.38 10.28
C LYS A 46 3.31 17.86 10.39
N ASN A 47 2.95 18.64 9.37
CA ASN A 47 3.05 20.09 9.39
C ASN A 47 1.69 20.72 9.02
N PRO A 48 1.03 21.45 9.94
CA PRO A 48 -0.27 22.08 9.70
C PRO A 48 -0.19 23.36 8.85
N ARG A 49 1.02 23.89 8.60
CA ARG A 49 1.28 25.08 7.79
C ARG A 49 2.56 24.86 6.97
N PRO A 50 2.55 23.93 5.99
CA PRO A 50 3.71 23.64 5.18
C PRO A 50 4.01 24.80 4.22
N HIS A 51 5.11 24.68 3.47
CA HIS A 51 5.39 25.60 2.38
C HIS A 51 4.18 25.70 1.42
N PRO A 52 3.78 26.89 0.92
CA PRO A 52 2.55 27.08 0.14
C PRO A 52 2.42 26.14 -1.07
N GLY A 53 3.55 25.75 -1.68
CA GLY A 53 3.57 24.78 -2.78
C GLY A 53 3.05 23.38 -2.42
N LEU A 54 2.94 23.06 -1.13
CA LEU A 54 2.39 21.80 -0.61
C LEU A 54 0.91 21.93 -0.20
N GLY A 55 0.29 23.09 -0.42
CA GLY A 55 -1.08 23.38 0.00
C GLY A 55 -1.18 23.65 1.51
N THR A 56 -2.24 23.18 2.13
CA THR A 56 -2.61 23.58 3.50
C THR A 56 -2.10 22.65 4.58
N ARG A 57 -1.85 21.37 4.28
CA ARG A 57 -1.39 20.36 5.25
C ARG A 57 -0.36 19.43 4.61
N TRP A 58 0.55 18.91 5.43
CA TRP A 58 1.58 17.95 5.04
C TRP A 58 1.68 16.81 6.05
N MET A 59 1.71 15.57 5.57
CA MET A 59 1.89 14.36 6.36
C MET A 59 2.95 13.47 5.69
N ALA A 60 4.14 13.37 6.27
CA ALA A 60 5.25 12.60 5.70
C ALA A 60 5.10 11.10 5.99
N PHE A 61 5.41 10.26 5.00
CA PHE A 61 5.41 8.79 5.14
C PHE A 61 6.71 8.11 4.69
N THR A 62 7.68 8.84 4.10
CA THR A 62 9.06 8.36 3.91
C THR A 62 10.12 9.39 4.31
N TYR A 63 11.30 8.93 4.72
CA TYR A 63 12.46 9.80 5.00
C TYR A 63 13.05 10.49 3.77
N GLU A 64 12.72 10.01 2.57
CA GLU A 64 13.06 10.64 1.28
C GLU A 64 12.15 11.83 0.93
N ARG A 65 11.37 12.32 1.91
CA ARG A 65 10.45 13.46 1.79
C ARG A 65 9.24 13.20 0.87
N HIS A 66 8.73 11.97 0.81
CA HIS A 66 7.39 11.74 0.27
C HIS A 66 6.33 11.93 1.35
N GLY A 67 5.21 12.57 0.97
CA GLY A 67 4.11 12.86 1.88
C GLY A 67 2.77 12.95 1.18
N ILE A 68 1.72 12.91 2.01
CA ILE A 68 0.34 13.23 1.64
C ILE A 68 0.13 14.71 1.96
N HIS A 69 -0.28 15.49 0.99
CA HIS A 69 -0.40 16.94 1.16
C HIS A 69 -1.48 17.55 0.26
N GLY A 70 -1.83 18.81 0.53
CA GLY A 70 -2.75 19.58 -0.29
C GLY A 70 -2.14 19.97 -1.65
N THR A 71 -2.70 20.95 -2.34
CA THR A 71 -2.10 21.42 -3.60
C THR A 71 -2.55 22.84 -3.92
N PHE A 72 -1.69 23.57 -4.63
CA PHE A 72 -2.06 24.83 -5.31
C PHE A 72 -2.49 24.60 -6.78
N ASN A 73 -2.36 23.36 -7.27
CA ASN A 73 -2.75 22.95 -8.63
C ASN A 73 -3.87 21.88 -8.55
N PRO A 74 -5.11 22.25 -8.19
CA PRO A 74 -6.18 21.29 -7.97
C PRO A 74 -6.55 20.50 -9.24
N TRP A 75 -6.34 21.06 -10.42
CA TRP A 75 -6.51 20.38 -11.72
C TRP A 75 -5.56 19.19 -11.95
N THR A 76 -4.56 18.98 -11.09
CA THR A 76 -3.70 17.77 -11.16
C THR A 76 -4.28 16.57 -10.42
N ILE A 77 -5.31 16.76 -9.59
CA ILE A 77 -5.96 15.65 -8.87
C ILE A 77 -6.60 14.69 -9.88
N GLY A 78 -6.43 13.38 -9.65
CA GLY A 78 -6.84 12.34 -10.60
C GLY A 78 -5.83 12.05 -11.71
N THR A 79 -4.59 12.56 -11.62
CA THR A 79 -3.53 12.35 -12.63
C THR A 79 -2.20 11.86 -12.02
N GLU A 80 -1.26 11.47 -12.89
CA GLU A 80 0.14 11.20 -12.54
C GLU A 80 0.96 12.47 -12.79
N ALA A 81 1.17 13.27 -11.73
CA ALA A 81 1.70 14.64 -11.89
C ALA A 81 2.78 15.02 -10.89
N THR A 82 3.01 14.20 -9.86
CA THR A 82 3.92 14.54 -8.76
C THR A 82 5.28 13.89 -8.94
N ALA A 83 6.25 14.28 -8.11
CA ALA A 83 7.55 13.63 -7.98
C ALA A 83 7.54 12.53 -6.89
N GLY A 84 6.41 11.83 -6.72
CA GLY A 84 6.24 10.73 -5.77
C GLY A 84 5.32 11.05 -4.57
N CYS A 85 5.02 12.32 -4.29
CA CYS A 85 4.06 12.69 -3.25
C CYS A 85 2.61 12.35 -3.64
N VAL A 86 1.73 12.19 -2.65
CA VAL A 86 0.29 12.05 -2.86
C VAL A 86 -0.36 13.41 -2.64
N ARG A 87 -0.90 14.00 -3.71
CA ARG A 87 -1.63 15.28 -3.61
C ARG A 87 -3.10 15.02 -3.40
N MET A 88 -3.70 15.81 -2.53
CA MET A 88 -5.12 15.88 -2.28
C MET A 88 -5.63 17.29 -2.56
N HIS A 89 -6.94 17.44 -2.70
CA HIS A 89 -7.60 18.73 -2.55
C HIS A 89 -7.32 19.30 -1.15
N ASN A 90 -7.27 20.63 -1.05
CA ASN A 90 -6.97 21.29 0.23
C ASN A 90 -8.07 21.00 1.27
N GLU A 91 -9.34 20.94 0.84
CA GLU A 91 -10.44 20.61 1.77
C GLU A 91 -10.31 19.18 2.30
N ASP A 92 -10.00 18.23 1.41
CA ASP A 92 -9.88 16.81 1.75
C ASP A 92 -8.71 16.54 2.71
N VAL A 93 -7.54 17.15 2.47
CA VAL A 93 -6.40 16.96 3.38
C VAL A 93 -6.65 17.63 4.73
N GLU A 94 -7.38 18.75 4.77
CA GLU A 94 -7.77 19.41 6.01
C GLU A 94 -8.74 18.56 6.83
N GLU A 95 -9.64 17.84 6.16
CA GLU A 95 -10.57 16.89 6.78
C GLU A 95 -9.83 15.72 7.46
N ILE A 96 -8.92 15.05 6.76
CA ILE A 96 -8.25 13.86 7.29
C ILE A 96 -7.08 14.19 8.23
N PHE A 97 -6.46 15.36 8.11
CA PHE A 97 -5.29 15.74 8.90
C PHE A 97 -5.50 15.61 10.42
N PRO A 98 -6.56 16.16 11.05
CA PRO A 98 -6.77 15.99 12.49
C PRO A 98 -7.10 14.54 12.88
N LEU A 99 -7.62 13.75 11.94
CA LEU A 99 -8.09 12.38 12.16
C LEU A 99 -6.99 11.32 12.01
N ALA A 100 -5.88 11.67 11.35
CA ALA A 100 -4.70 10.84 11.15
C ALA A 100 -3.60 11.19 12.17
N PRO A 101 -3.54 10.56 13.36
CA PRO A 101 -2.44 10.76 14.29
C PRO A 101 -1.09 10.28 13.72
N LEU A 102 0.02 10.71 14.32
CA LEU A 102 1.31 10.07 14.08
C LEU A 102 1.20 8.57 14.39
N GLY A 103 1.86 7.73 13.62
CA GLY A 103 1.67 6.28 13.71
C GLY A 103 0.56 5.74 12.82
N THR A 104 -0.23 6.60 12.14
CA THR A 104 -1.25 6.12 11.20
C THR A 104 -0.61 5.33 10.06
N PRO A 105 -0.98 4.05 9.87
CA PRO A 105 -0.48 3.25 8.76
C PRO A 105 -0.93 3.79 7.41
N VAL A 106 -0.03 3.77 6.43
CA VAL A 106 -0.29 4.13 5.04
C VAL A 106 0.09 2.96 4.14
N PHE A 107 -0.87 2.42 3.40
CA PHE A 107 -0.64 1.34 2.44
C PHE A 107 -0.73 1.90 1.03
N ILE A 108 0.32 1.72 0.23
CA ILE A 108 0.34 2.21 -1.15
C ILE A 108 0.50 1.01 -2.08
N TYR A 109 -0.48 0.81 -2.97
CA TYR A 109 -0.55 -0.32 -3.87
C TYR A 109 -1.02 0.10 -5.27
N GLU A 110 -1.01 -0.85 -6.21
CA GLU A 110 -1.46 -0.65 -7.58
C GLU A 110 -2.31 -1.83 -8.04
N LYS A 111 -3.65 -1.64 -8.11
CA LYS A 111 -4.61 -2.67 -8.53
C LYS A 111 -5.79 -2.05 -9.28
N GLU A 112 -6.36 -2.75 -10.26
CA GLU A 112 -7.54 -2.27 -10.99
C GLU A 112 -8.82 -2.34 -10.14
N GLU A 113 -9.75 -1.42 -10.39
CA GLU A 113 -11.08 -1.42 -9.79
C GLU A 113 -11.93 -2.56 -10.39
N GLY A 114 -12.62 -3.33 -9.54
CA GLY A 114 -13.39 -4.50 -9.99
C GLY A 114 -12.59 -5.81 -10.05
N VAL A 115 -11.27 -5.76 -9.86
CA VAL A 115 -10.53 -6.94 -9.39
C VAL A 115 -11.05 -7.23 -7.99
N LYS A 116 -11.81 -8.33 -7.83
CA LYS A 116 -12.21 -8.83 -6.51
C LYS A 116 -10.94 -9.14 -5.74
N ILE A 117 -10.52 -8.19 -4.91
CA ILE A 117 -9.58 -8.48 -3.84
C ILE A 117 -10.38 -9.39 -2.89
N PRO A 118 -9.95 -10.64 -2.62
CA PRO A 118 -10.53 -11.36 -1.50
C PRO A 118 -10.45 -10.41 -0.29
N ALA A 119 -11.50 -10.37 0.53
CA ALA A 119 -11.71 -9.34 1.58
C ALA A 119 -10.64 -9.30 2.70
N TYR A 120 -9.47 -9.88 2.45
CA TYR A 120 -8.37 -10.04 3.36
C TYR A 120 -7.06 -9.50 2.81
N LEU A 121 -6.82 -8.24 3.16
CA LEU A 121 -5.48 -7.80 3.52
C LEU A 121 -5.51 -7.38 5.00
N PRO A 122 -5.36 -8.32 5.96
CA PRO A 122 -5.12 -7.95 7.35
C PRO A 122 -3.61 -7.86 7.62
N GLN A 123 -3.25 -6.89 8.44
CA GLN A 123 -1.91 -6.63 9.01
C GLN A 123 -1.41 -7.73 9.97
N GLN A 124 -1.88 -8.97 9.81
CA GLN A 124 -1.46 -10.15 10.57
C GLN A 124 -1.46 -11.35 9.63
N ALA A 125 -0.48 -11.43 8.73
CA ALA A 125 -0.21 -12.69 8.07
C ALA A 125 0.40 -13.65 9.10
N GLU A 126 -0.37 -14.62 9.56
CA GLU A 126 0.21 -15.73 10.32
C GLU A 126 1.09 -16.52 9.35
N LYS A 127 2.34 -16.81 9.75
CA LYS A 127 3.26 -17.59 8.93
C LYS A 127 2.97 -19.07 9.16
N LEU A 128 2.34 -19.73 8.19
CA LEU A 128 2.26 -21.19 8.19
C LEU A 128 3.57 -21.76 7.65
N ILE A 129 4.18 -22.70 8.36
CA ILE A 129 5.37 -23.40 7.86
C ILE A 129 4.91 -24.62 7.07
N TYR A 130 5.33 -24.72 5.81
CA TYR A 130 5.11 -25.86 4.95
C TYR A 130 6.43 -26.57 4.64
N HIS A 131 6.45 -27.88 4.80
CA HIS A 131 7.56 -28.72 4.36
C HIS A 131 7.26 -29.24 2.95
N VAL A 132 8.08 -28.84 1.98
CA VAL A 132 8.00 -29.30 0.59
C VAL A 132 7.99 -30.83 0.56
N ARG A 133 7.03 -31.42 -0.15
CA ARG A 133 6.88 -32.87 -0.34
C ARG A 133 7.48 -33.29 -1.68
N PRO A 134 7.86 -34.58 -1.86
CA PRO A 134 8.23 -35.10 -3.17
C PRO A 134 7.14 -34.82 -4.21
N GLY A 135 7.52 -34.20 -5.34
CA GLY A 135 6.61 -33.82 -6.42
C GLY A 135 5.95 -32.44 -6.29
N ASP A 136 6.22 -31.69 -5.21
CA ASP A 136 5.74 -30.33 -5.10
C ASP A 136 6.47 -29.37 -6.06
N THR A 137 5.70 -28.43 -6.63
CA THR A 137 6.20 -27.27 -7.37
C THR A 137 5.76 -26.00 -6.68
N VAL A 138 6.34 -24.86 -7.05
CA VAL A 138 5.87 -23.55 -6.55
C VAL A 138 4.38 -23.37 -6.87
N GLU A 139 3.96 -23.75 -8.07
CA GLU A 139 2.58 -23.65 -8.54
C GLU A 139 1.64 -24.58 -7.76
N SER A 140 2.05 -25.84 -7.50
CA SER A 140 1.20 -26.78 -6.77
C SER A 140 1.00 -26.35 -5.32
N ILE A 141 2.05 -25.84 -4.67
CA ILE A 141 2.01 -25.32 -3.31
C ILE A 141 1.20 -24.02 -3.25
N ALA A 142 1.47 -23.06 -4.14
CA ALA A 142 0.77 -21.79 -4.18
C ALA A 142 -0.74 -22.00 -4.35
N ARG A 143 -1.13 -22.86 -5.30
CA ARG A 143 -2.53 -23.27 -5.53
C ARG A 143 -3.14 -23.93 -4.30
N ARG A 144 -2.40 -24.80 -3.60
CA ARG A 144 -2.86 -25.48 -2.38
C ARG A 144 -3.20 -24.52 -1.25
N PHE A 145 -2.42 -23.45 -1.12
CA PHE A 145 -2.58 -22.46 -0.07
C PHE A 145 -3.31 -21.19 -0.53
N HIS A 146 -3.87 -21.20 -1.73
CA HIS A 146 -4.63 -20.09 -2.30
C HIS A 146 -3.85 -18.77 -2.37
N ILE A 147 -2.54 -18.85 -2.65
CA ILE A 147 -1.64 -17.71 -2.90
C ILE A 147 -1.07 -17.79 -4.33
N THR A 148 -0.39 -16.75 -4.82
CA THR A 148 0.26 -16.83 -6.14
C THR A 148 1.67 -17.45 -6.06
N PRO A 149 2.17 -18.04 -7.17
CA PRO A 149 3.57 -18.50 -7.26
C PRO A 149 4.57 -17.39 -6.93
N GLU A 150 4.33 -16.17 -7.41
CA GLU A 150 5.19 -15.00 -7.22
C GLU A 150 5.24 -14.59 -5.75
N GLU A 151 4.09 -14.60 -5.07
CA GLU A 151 4.01 -14.33 -3.63
C GLU A 151 4.81 -15.36 -2.83
N LEU A 152 4.63 -16.66 -3.14
CA LEU A 152 5.37 -17.73 -2.49
C LEU A 152 6.89 -17.59 -2.70
N ILE A 153 7.32 -17.25 -3.92
CA ILE A 153 8.71 -17.02 -4.30
C ILE A 153 9.29 -15.84 -3.55
N ALA A 154 8.61 -14.70 -3.57
CA ALA A 154 9.06 -13.46 -2.94
C ALA A 154 9.17 -13.61 -1.43
N PHE A 155 8.17 -14.21 -0.79
CA PHE A 155 8.13 -14.37 0.66
C PHE A 155 9.24 -15.30 1.19
N ASN A 156 9.63 -16.30 0.39
CA ASN A 156 10.66 -17.28 0.74
C ASN A 156 12.02 -17.04 0.07
N LYS A 157 12.17 -15.93 -0.67
CA LYS A 157 13.39 -15.57 -1.40
C LYS A 157 13.88 -16.74 -2.28
N ILE A 158 12.97 -17.41 -2.98
CA ILE A 158 13.26 -18.58 -3.81
C ILE A 158 14.00 -18.12 -5.08
N LYS A 159 15.27 -18.49 -5.21
CA LYS A 159 16.07 -18.14 -6.41
C LYS A 159 15.76 -19.00 -7.64
N TYR A 160 15.37 -20.26 -7.41
CA TYR A 160 15.14 -21.25 -8.47
C TYR A 160 13.75 -21.88 -8.30
N PRO A 161 12.69 -21.25 -8.83
CA PRO A 161 11.32 -21.71 -8.61
C PRO A 161 11.02 -23.05 -9.30
N GLY A 162 11.72 -23.38 -10.38
CA GLY A 162 11.59 -24.68 -11.07
C GLY A 162 12.13 -25.87 -10.28
N TYR A 163 12.73 -25.66 -9.10
CA TYR A 163 13.28 -26.74 -8.30
C TYR A 163 13.14 -26.48 -6.80
N LEU A 164 12.29 -27.27 -6.13
CA LEU A 164 12.11 -27.26 -4.68
C LEU A 164 12.62 -28.58 -4.09
N HIS A 165 13.56 -28.51 -3.16
CA HIS A 165 14.03 -29.68 -2.43
C HIS A 165 12.96 -30.19 -1.47
N PRO A 166 12.56 -31.48 -1.52
CA PRO A 166 11.73 -32.09 -0.50
C PRO A 166 12.32 -31.88 0.90
N GLY A 167 11.47 -31.55 1.87
CA GLY A 167 11.82 -31.21 3.25
C GLY A 167 12.13 -29.72 3.47
N LYS A 168 12.38 -28.93 2.41
CA LYS A 168 12.60 -27.48 2.53
C LYS A 168 11.40 -26.82 3.21
N MET A 169 11.67 -25.99 4.22
CA MET A 169 10.65 -25.17 4.85
C MET A 169 10.35 -23.95 4.00
N LEU A 170 9.07 -23.73 3.73
CA LEU A 170 8.53 -22.52 3.15
C LEU A 170 7.58 -21.88 4.14
N PHE A 171 7.72 -20.59 4.35
CA PHE A 171 6.74 -19.77 5.03
C PHE A 171 5.65 -19.40 4.03
N ILE A 172 4.46 -19.94 4.26
CA ILE A 172 3.26 -19.62 3.51
C ILE A 172 2.60 -18.45 4.22
N PRO A 173 2.45 -17.28 3.57
CA PRO A 173 1.65 -16.23 4.15
C PRO A 173 0.20 -16.73 4.28
N GLN A 174 -0.35 -16.70 5.49
CA GLN A 174 -1.77 -16.91 5.72
C GLN A 174 -2.39 -15.57 6.02
N TYR A 175 -3.09 -15.03 5.04
CA TYR A 175 -3.97 -13.91 5.26
C TYR A 175 -5.19 -14.50 5.95
N LYS A 176 -5.28 -14.27 7.28
CA LYS A 176 -6.51 -14.58 8.01
C LYS A 176 -7.68 -14.01 7.27
#